data_AF-A0A449IMQ3-F1
#
_entry.id   AF-A0A449IMQ3-F1
#
_cell.length_a   1.000
_cell.length_b   1.000
_cell.length_c   1.000
_cell.angle_alpha   90.00
_cell.angle_beta   90.00
_cell.angle_gamma   90.00
#
_symmetry.space_group_name_H-M   'P 1'
#
loop_
_entity.id
_entity.type
_entity.pdbx_description
1 polymer ?
#
loop_
_entity_poly.entity_id
_entity_poly.type
_entity_poly.pdbx_seq_one_letter_code
_entity_poly.pdbx_strand_id
1 'polypeptide(L)'
;MRSARPTPTTWWHSKAVENGEVAAVLVNNYYWFALQREKGQLDSKLHYFTDGDAGGLITVSSAGVIKASKHPKEAQQLLAYMASEEGQRVITNTTAEYPMRKGMVSERGLKPFEELQPPKVTPADLGNAEEALDLERDVGLL
;
A
#
# COMPACT_ATOMS: atom_id res chain seq x y z
N MET A 1 5.69 -22.85 3.02
CA MET A 1 5.30 -21.53 2.48
C MET A 1 5.74 -20.46 3.47
N ARG A 2 6.71 -19.60 3.12
CA ARG A 2 7.10 -18.47 3.97
C ARG A 2 6.27 -17.26 3.53
N SER A 3 5.41 -16.76 4.42
CA SER A 3 4.65 -15.54 4.20
C SER A 3 5.63 -14.39 3.92
N ALA A 4 5.36 -13.57 2.91
CA ALA A 4 6.13 -12.36 2.63
C ALA A 4 6.17 -11.50 3.90
N ARG A 5 7.36 -11.42 4.52
CA ARG A 5 7.58 -10.49 5.63
C ARG A 5 7.57 -9.08 5.04
N PRO A 6 6.77 -8.14 5.59
CA PRO A 6 6.84 -6.74 5.19
C PRO A 6 8.29 -6.24 5.31
N THR A 7 8.66 -5.28 4.46
CA THR A 7 10.01 -4.68 4.48
C THR A 7 10.38 -4.22 5.90
N PRO A 8 11.64 -4.37 6.33
CA PRO A 8 12.02 -4.22 7.73
C PRO A 8 11.72 -2.85 8.35
N THR A 9 11.60 -1.78 7.54
CA THR A 9 11.66 -0.39 8.00
C THR A 9 10.33 0.26 8.37
N THR A 10 9.19 -0.23 7.91
CA THR A 10 7.89 0.45 8.18
C THR A 10 7.00 -0.33 9.12
N TRP A 11 7.25 -1.63 9.22
CA TRP A 11 6.67 -2.51 10.22
C TRP A 11 7.00 -2.10 11.66
N TRP A 12 8.25 -1.65 11.92
CA TRP A 12 8.66 -1.26 13.26
C TRP A 12 7.97 0.03 13.73
N HIS A 13 7.64 0.96 12.81
CA HIS A 13 6.94 2.19 13.15
C HIS A 13 5.57 1.91 13.78
N SER A 14 4.78 1.00 13.20
CA SER A 14 3.50 0.58 13.79
C SER A 14 3.68 -0.09 15.15
N LYS A 15 4.76 -0.87 15.34
CA LYS A 15 5.09 -1.47 16.64
C LYS A 15 5.48 -0.42 17.69
N ALA A 16 6.21 0.63 17.31
CA ALA A 16 6.60 1.70 18.22
C ALA A 16 5.38 2.46 18.77
N VAL A 17 4.38 2.74 17.92
CA VAL A 17 3.09 3.32 18.38
C VAL A 17 2.35 2.36 19.30
N GLU A 18 2.24 1.10 18.89
CA GLU A 18 1.55 0.07 19.66
C GLU A 18 2.19 -0.17 21.04
N ASN A 19 3.51 -0.01 21.16
CA ASN A 19 4.24 -0.12 22.41
C ASN A 19 4.23 1.19 23.24
N GLY A 20 3.66 2.28 22.71
CA GLY A 20 3.67 3.59 23.36
C GLY A 20 5.01 4.31 23.35
N GLU A 21 5.97 3.89 22.51
CA GLU A 21 7.28 4.52 22.36
C GLU A 21 7.18 5.88 21.67
N VAL A 22 6.24 6.00 20.73
CA VAL A 22 5.88 7.24 20.03
C VAL A 22 4.36 7.38 19.94
N ALA A 23 3.86 8.61 19.88
CA ALA A 23 2.42 8.87 19.89
C ALA A 23 1.73 8.51 18.55
N ALA A 24 2.41 8.72 17.42
CA ALA A 24 1.89 8.46 16.08
C ALA A 24 3.03 8.32 15.06
N VAL A 25 2.73 7.71 13.91
CA VAL A 25 3.63 7.56 12.76
C VAL A 25 2.85 7.72 11.46
N LEU A 26 3.50 8.21 10.40
CA LEU A 26 2.96 8.22 9.04
C LEU A 26 3.35 6.93 8.33
N VAL A 27 2.36 6.09 8.00
CA VAL A 27 2.57 4.78 7.37
C VAL A 27 1.43 4.45 6.42
N ASN A 28 1.66 3.54 5.48
CA ASN A 28 0.57 2.95 4.71
C ASN A 28 -0.31 2.06 5.59
N ASN A 29 -1.61 2.01 5.27
CA ASN A 29 -2.64 1.32 6.07
C ASN A 29 -2.33 -0.16 6.33
N TYR A 30 -1.75 -0.86 5.35
CA TYR A 30 -1.57 -2.31 5.40
C TYR A 30 -0.58 -2.79 6.48
N TYR A 31 0.30 -1.92 7.00
CA TYR A 31 1.20 -2.28 8.11
C TYR A 31 0.43 -2.54 9.42
N TRP A 32 -0.58 -1.73 9.72
CA TRP A 32 -1.41 -1.92 10.91
C TRP A 32 -2.21 -3.23 10.83
N PHE A 33 -2.79 -3.56 9.68
CA PHE A 33 -3.50 -4.82 9.48
C PHE A 33 -2.58 -6.06 9.55
N ALA A 34 -1.34 -5.93 9.11
CA ALA A 34 -0.35 -6.98 9.27
C ALA A 34 0.01 -7.17 10.75
N LEU A 35 0.11 -6.09 11.53
CA LEU A 35 0.38 -6.13 12.97
C LEU A 35 -0.78 -6.74 13.74
N GLN A 36 -2.00 -6.37 13.38
CA GLN A 36 -3.22 -6.93 13.92
C GLN A 36 -3.31 -8.43 13.65
N ARG A 37 -2.89 -8.89 12.46
CA ARG A 37 -2.84 -10.33 12.15
C ARG A 37 -1.83 -11.09 13.01
N GLU A 38 -0.74 -10.46 13.42
CA GLU A 38 0.30 -11.08 14.27
C GLU A 38 -0.09 -11.09 15.75
N LYS A 39 -0.57 -9.96 16.28
CA LYS A 39 -0.84 -9.78 17.72
C LYS A 39 -2.30 -10.00 18.14
N GLY A 40 -3.23 -10.01 17.18
CA GLY A 40 -4.67 -10.01 17.45
C GLY A 40 -5.20 -8.61 17.71
N GLN A 41 -5.71 -8.36 18.91
CA GLN A 41 -6.21 -7.04 19.28
C GLN A 41 -5.03 -6.06 19.50
N LEU A 42 -5.18 -4.84 18.98
CA LEU A 42 -4.22 -3.76 19.10
C LEU A 42 -4.84 -2.60 19.89
N ASP A 43 -4.00 -1.88 20.63
CA ASP A 43 -4.39 -0.63 21.30
C ASP A 43 -4.29 0.56 20.33
N SER A 44 -3.32 0.51 19.42
CA SER A 44 -3.16 1.48 18.34
C SER A 44 -4.32 1.47 17.35
N LYS A 45 -4.60 2.62 16.72
CA LYS A 45 -5.67 2.81 15.74
C LYS A 45 -5.16 3.49 14.47
N LEU A 46 -5.87 3.26 13.37
CA LEU A 46 -5.65 3.99 12.12
C LEU A 46 -6.46 5.30 12.12
N HIS A 47 -5.78 6.39 11.79
CA HIS A 47 -6.41 7.65 11.41
C HIS A 47 -6.28 7.82 9.89
N TYR A 48 -7.38 8.20 9.22
CA TYR A 48 -7.40 8.46 7.79
C TYR A 48 -7.68 9.94 7.58
N PHE A 49 -6.75 10.64 6.95
CA PHE A 49 -7.00 11.99 6.45
C PHE A 49 -7.99 11.93 5.29
N THR A 50 -9.01 12.80 5.31
CA THR A 50 -10.11 12.85 4.33
C THR A 50 -10.16 14.23 3.67
N ASP A 51 -11.22 14.50 2.91
CA ASP A 51 -11.51 15.83 2.34
C ASP A 51 -10.40 16.38 1.41
N GLY A 52 -9.68 15.48 0.74
CA GLY A 52 -8.63 15.85 -0.21
C GLY A 52 -7.29 16.25 0.43
N ASP A 53 -7.07 15.95 1.70
CA ASP A 53 -5.81 16.21 2.40
C ASP A 53 -4.63 15.38 1.82
N ALA A 54 -3.42 15.96 1.81
CA ALA A 54 -2.23 15.30 1.27
C ALA A 54 -1.86 14.00 2.02
N GLY A 55 -2.17 13.89 3.32
CA GLY A 55 -1.98 12.69 4.13
C GLY A 55 -2.94 11.54 3.75
N GLY A 56 -3.98 11.82 2.96
CA GLY A 56 -4.91 10.85 2.40
C GLY A 56 -4.48 10.31 1.03
N LEU A 57 -3.23 10.56 0.61
CA LEU A 57 -2.71 10.15 -0.70
C LEU A 57 -2.85 8.64 -0.90
N ILE A 58 -3.39 8.26 -2.07
CA ILE A 58 -3.46 6.88 -2.53
C ILE A 58 -2.34 6.65 -3.54
N THR A 59 -1.53 5.62 -3.30
CA THR A 59 -0.50 5.16 -4.23
C THR A 59 -0.89 3.82 -4.85
N VAL A 60 -0.39 3.55 -6.06
CA VAL A 60 -0.81 2.38 -6.86
C VAL A 60 0.38 1.46 -7.11
N SER A 61 0.30 0.24 -6.59
CA SER A 61 1.21 -0.85 -6.95
C SER A 61 0.95 -1.30 -8.39
N SER A 62 1.96 -1.22 -9.26
CA SER A 62 1.84 -1.50 -10.69
C SER A 62 2.79 -2.62 -11.15
N ALA A 63 2.45 -3.29 -12.23
CA ALA A 63 3.28 -4.31 -12.87
C ALA A 63 3.30 -4.11 -14.40
N GLY A 64 4.45 -4.38 -15.03
CA GLY A 64 4.62 -4.21 -16.48
C GLY A 64 5.53 -5.29 -17.08
N VAL A 65 5.26 -5.66 -18.34
CA VAL A 65 6.13 -6.56 -19.09
C VAL A 65 7.28 -5.77 -19.71
N ILE A 66 8.51 -6.20 -19.44
CA ILE A 66 9.70 -5.61 -20.04
C ILE A 66 9.79 -6.02 -21.52
N LYS A 67 10.01 -5.03 -22.41
CA LYS A 67 10.10 -5.23 -23.87
C LYS A 67 11.13 -6.29 -24.28
N ALA A 68 12.22 -6.43 -23.52
CA ALA A 68 13.30 -7.38 -23.76
C ALA A 68 13.05 -8.79 -23.17
N SER A 69 11.83 -9.09 -22.69
CA SER A 69 11.51 -10.39 -22.11
C SER A 69 11.72 -11.53 -23.13
N LYS A 70 12.39 -12.61 -22.69
CA LYS A 70 12.51 -13.86 -23.45
C LYS A 70 11.24 -14.71 -23.42
N HIS A 71 10.29 -14.36 -22.55
CA HIS A 71 9.01 -15.05 -22.35
C HIS A 71 7.85 -14.05 -22.38
N PRO A 72 7.63 -13.35 -23.52
CA PRO A 72 6.65 -12.26 -23.58
C PRO A 72 5.22 -12.76 -23.41
N LYS A 73 4.90 -13.97 -23.88
CA LYS A 73 3.56 -14.56 -23.78
C LYS A 73 3.23 -14.92 -22.33
N GLU A 74 4.14 -15.60 -21.66
CA GLU A 74 4.01 -16.03 -20.27
C GLU A 74 3.97 -14.82 -19.33
N ALA A 75 4.78 -13.79 -19.60
CA ALA A 75 4.75 -12.55 -18.83
C ALA A 75 3.40 -11.82 -18.95
N GLN A 76 2.81 -11.78 -20.15
CA GLN A 76 1.46 -11.21 -20.34
C GLN A 76 0.39 -12.06 -19.65
N GLN A 77 0.51 -13.39 -19.69
CA GLN A 77 -0.39 -14.29 -18.95
C GLN A 77 -0.31 -14.07 -17.44
N LEU A 78 0.89 -13.81 -16.90
CA LEU A 78 1.07 -13.46 -15.49
C LEU A 78 0.36 -12.14 -15.14
N LEU A 79 0.51 -11.08 -15.95
CA LEU A 79 -0.22 -9.83 -15.71
C LEU A 79 -1.74 -10.02 -15.78
N ALA A 80 -2.22 -10.80 -16.76
CA ALA A 80 -3.63 -11.14 -16.88
C ALA A 80 -4.14 -11.90 -15.65
N TYR A 81 -3.34 -12.84 -15.11
CA TYR A 81 -3.65 -13.53 -13.87
C TYR A 81 -3.70 -12.56 -12.68
N MET A 82 -2.71 -11.69 -12.52
CA MET A 82 -2.68 -10.71 -11.42
C MET A 82 -3.90 -9.77 -11.44
N ALA A 83 -4.41 -9.42 -12.61
CA ALA A 83 -5.62 -8.60 -12.79
C ALA A 83 -6.94 -9.39 -12.78
N SER A 84 -6.87 -10.72 -12.80
CA SER A 84 -8.03 -11.60 -12.66
C SER A 84 -8.60 -11.51 -11.24
N GLU A 85 -9.83 -11.98 -11.06
CA GLU A 85 -10.45 -12.04 -9.73
C GLU A 85 -9.64 -12.92 -8.77
N GLU A 86 -9.16 -14.07 -9.24
CA GLU A 86 -8.35 -14.99 -8.44
C GLU A 86 -7.02 -14.34 -8.01
N GLY A 87 -6.30 -13.74 -8.96
CA GLY A 87 -5.03 -13.08 -8.65
C GLY A 87 -5.18 -11.89 -7.71
N GLN A 88 -6.22 -11.07 -7.91
CA GLN A 88 -6.53 -9.98 -6.97
C GLN A 88 -6.88 -10.52 -5.58
N ARG A 89 -7.61 -11.65 -5.49
CA ARG A 89 -7.95 -12.27 -4.20
C ARG A 89 -6.71 -12.77 -3.47
N VAL A 90 -5.75 -13.35 -4.19
CA VAL A 90 -4.45 -13.75 -3.63
C VAL A 90 -3.70 -12.53 -3.08
N ILE A 91 -3.66 -11.42 -3.83
CA ILE A 91 -2.99 -10.18 -3.42
C ILE A 91 -3.67 -9.60 -2.16
N THR A 92 -4.97 -9.33 -2.20
CA THR A 92 -5.71 -8.68 -1.10
C THR A 92 -5.85 -9.53 0.15
N ASN A 93 -5.70 -10.85 0.04
CA ASN A 93 -5.65 -11.74 1.22
C ASN A 93 -4.27 -11.75 1.87
N THR A 94 -3.22 -11.49 1.10
CA THR A 94 -1.85 -11.44 1.60
C THR A 94 -1.56 -10.08 2.25
N THR A 95 -1.92 -9.00 1.57
CA THR A 95 -1.77 -7.61 2.02
C THR A 95 -3.13 -6.92 2.09
N ALA A 96 -3.34 -6.10 3.12
CA ALA A 96 -4.60 -5.39 3.31
C ALA A 96 -4.69 -4.16 2.38
N GLU A 97 -4.70 -4.44 1.08
CA GLU A 97 -4.77 -3.47 -0.01
C GLU A 97 -6.15 -3.47 -0.68
N TYR A 98 -6.40 -2.42 -1.45
CA TYR A 98 -7.62 -2.27 -2.26
C TYR A 98 -7.43 -2.95 -3.62
N PRO A 99 -8.37 -3.80 -4.04
CA PRO A 99 -8.30 -4.42 -5.36
C PRO A 99 -8.52 -3.36 -6.46
N MET A 100 -7.75 -3.47 -7.54
CA MET A 100 -7.91 -2.61 -8.73
C MET A 100 -8.94 -3.15 -9.72
N ARG A 101 -9.38 -4.40 -9.54
CA ARG A 101 -10.43 -5.01 -10.35
C ARG A 101 -11.79 -4.41 -10.00
N LYS A 102 -12.49 -3.88 -11.00
CA LYS A 102 -13.82 -3.30 -10.86
C LYS A 102 -14.80 -4.28 -10.21
N GLY A 103 -15.57 -3.80 -9.24
CA GLY A 103 -16.60 -4.58 -8.53
C GLY A 103 -16.07 -5.53 -7.47
N MET A 104 -14.75 -5.57 -7.24
CA MET A 104 -14.16 -6.38 -6.17
C MET A 104 -13.95 -5.54 -4.90
N VAL A 105 -14.13 -6.18 -3.75
CA VAL A 105 -13.89 -5.58 -2.43
C VAL A 105 -12.92 -6.45 -1.63
N SER A 106 -12.11 -5.81 -0.78
CA SER A 106 -11.17 -6.51 0.09
C SER A 106 -11.90 -7.14 1.28
N GLU A 107 -11.59 -8.41 1.58
CA GLU A 107 -12.13 -9.14 2.73
C GLU A 107 -11.45 -8.77 4.06
N ARG A 108 -10.49 -7.82 4.04
CA ARG A 108 -9.67 -7.44 5.19
C ARG A 108 -10.34 -6.41 6.11
N GLY A 109 -11.60 -6.06 5.88
CA GLY A 109 -12.31 -5.05 6.67
C GLY A 109 -11.70 -3.65 6.52
N LEU A 110 -11.24 -3.32 5.31
CA LEU A 110 -10.73 -1.99 5.00
C LEU A 110 -11.85 -0.95 5.08
N LYS A 111 -11.47 0.30 5.38
CA LYS A 111 -12.38 1.44 5.22
C LYS A 111 -12.89 1.45 3.76
N PRO A 112 -14.19 1.64 3.49
CA PRO A 112 -14.67 1.68 2.11
C PRO A 112 -13.91 2.72 1.29
N PHE A 113 -13.53 2.35 0.06
CA PHE A 113 -12.67 3.20 -0.78
C PHE A 113 -13.28 4.59 -1.02
N GLU A 114 -14.61 4.67 -1.15
CA GLU A 114 -15.35 5.92 -1.36
C GLU A 114 -15.27 6.87 -0.15
N GLU A 115 -15.06 6.35 1.06
CA GLU A 115 -14.92 7.16 2.28
C GLU A 115 -13.49 7.66 2.52
N LEU A 116 -12.52 7.26 1.68
CA LEU A 116 -11.15 7.75 1.80
C LEU A 116 -11.01 9.21 1.35
N GLN A 117 -11.80 9.63 0.36
CA GLN A 117 -11.81 10.99 -0.18
C GLN A 117 -10.38 11.55 -0.41
N PRO A 118 -9.56 10.85 -1.21
CA PRO A 118 -8.15 11.20 -1.40
C PRO A 118 -7.99 12.53 -2.14
N PRO A 119 -6.80 13.16 -2.08
CA PRO A 119 -6.48 14.31 -2.93
C PRO A 119 -6.61 13.91 -4.40
N LYS A 120 -6.94 14.88 -5.26
CA LYS A 120 -7.08 14.69 -6.72
C LYS A 120 -5.72 14.62 -7.41
N VAL A 121 -4.92 13.61 -7.03
CA VAL A 121 -3.57 13.34 -7.54
C VAL A 121 -3.56 11.94 -8.15
N THR A 122 -3.12 11.84 -9.39
CA THR A 122 -2.95 10.59 -10.11
C THR A 122 -1.49 10.13 -10.07
N PRO A 123 -1.21 8.84 -10.37
CA PRO A 123 0.17 8.38 -10.53
C PRO A 123 0.96 9.17 -11.58
N ALA A 124 0.29 9.71 -12.61
CA ALA A 124 0.93 10.53 -13.64
C ALA A 124 1.34 11.90 -13.11
N ASP A 125 0.55 12.49 -12.20
CA ASP A 125 0.89 13.78 -11.58
C ASP A 125 2.11 13.67 -10.66
N LEU A 126 2.31 12.51 -10.01
CA LEU A 126 3.49 12.22 -9.19
C LEU A 126 4.75 11.98 -10.02
N GLY A 127 4.60 11.48 -11.26
CA GLY A 127 5.72 11.18 -12.15
C GLY A 127 6.77 10.26 -11.51
N ASN A 128 8.03 10.69 -11.56
CA ASN A 128 9.17 10.03 -10.92
C ASN A 128 9.53 10.63 -9.54
N ALA A 129 8.75 11.59 -9.05
CA ALA A 129 8.95 12.30 -7.79
C ALA A 129 10.33 12.99 -7.64
N GLU A 130 10.95 13.43 -8.75
CA GLU A 130 12.27 14.12 -8.71
C GLU A 130 12.27 15.36 -7.81
N GLU A 131 11.24 16.21 -7.91
CA GLU A 131 11.12 17.41 -7.06
C GLU A 131 11.01 17.07 -5.57
N ALA A 132 10.34 15.96 -5.23
CA ALA A 132 10.24 15.50 -3.84
C ALA A 132 11.59 14.99 -3.33
N LEU A 133 12.34 14.25 -4.16
CA LEU A 133 13.68 13.76 -3.81
C LEU A 133 14.68 14.91 -3.63
N ASP A 134 14.60 15.96 -4.44
CA ASP A 134 15.45 17.13 -4.29
C ASP A 134 15.13 17.89 -2.99
N LEU A 135 13.85 18.06 -2.68
CA LEU A 135 13.44 18.66 -1.40
C LEU A 135 13.94 17.85 -0.20
N GLU A 136 13.81 16.51 -0.23
CA GLU A 136 14.29 15.63 0.84
C GLU A 136 15.80 15.79 1.09
N ARG A 137 16.60 15.95 0.03
CA ARG A 137 18.04 16.25 0.14
C ARG A 137 18.30 17.63 0.72
N ASP A 138 17.58 18.65 0.25
CA ASP A 138 17.74 20.03 0.69
C ASP A 138 17.47 20.20 2.19
N VAL A 139 16.53 19.43 2.74
CA VAL A 139 16.22 19.45 4.18
C VAL A 139 16.99 18.40 5.00
N GLY A 140 17.89 17.64 4.36
CA GLY A 140 18.75 16.65 5.03
C GLY A 140 18.03 15.39 5.53
N LEU A 141 16.92 15.01 4.89
CA LEU A 141 16.22 13.74 5.13
C LEU A 141 16.75 12.60 4.26
N LEU A 142 17.53 12.93 3.21
CA LEU A 142 18.27 12.01 2.33
C LEU A 142 19.71 12.48 2.09
#